data_AF-A0A0G1XME6-F1
#
_entry.id   AF-A0A0G1XME6-F1
#
_cell.length_a   1.000
_cell.length_b   1.000
_cell.length_c   1.000
_cell.angle_alpha   90.00
_cell.angle_beta   90.00
_cell.angle_gamma   90.00
#
_symmetry.space_group_name_H-M   'P 1'
#
loop_
_entity.id
_entity.type
_entity.pdbx_description
1 polymer ?
#
loop_
_entity_poly.entity_id
_entity_poly.type
_entity_poly.pdbx_seq_one_letter_code
_entity_poly.pdbx_strand_id
1 'polypeptide(L)'
;MKMSGKFLAMGLVSLVAVGTVLAADATPGARRELVQQKREEFKQKVENIRDERKKKIVERVDAKIAEINKRRTDAMVRHLDKMGEILVKVKAQGGDTTAAEAAVAEARSAVAIQAAKTYTITISTEDKLRINVGETLKVLMTDLRNLHEEKVVPARKAVSDAIKSV
;
A
#
# COMPACT_ATOMS: atom_id res chain seq x y z
N MET A 1 -42.62 -23.55 40.92
CA MET A 1 -42.85 -22.10 40.87
C MET A 1 -41.81 -21.49 39.94
N LYS A 2 -42.23 -20.60 39.05
CA LYS A 2 -41.53 -20.12 37.84
C LYS A 2 -41.10 -18.66 38.08
N MET A 3 -39.83 -18.33 37.87
CA MET A 3 -39.29 -16.99 37.57
C MET A 3 -37.93 -17.22 36.90
N SER A 4 -37.75 -17.12 35.57
CA SER A 4 -37.70 -15.94 34.70
C SER A 4 -36.62 -14.92 35.09
N GLY A 5 -35.55 -14.88 34.30
CA GLY A 5 -34.52 -13.83 34.35
C GLY A 5 -33.53 -13.99 33.20
N LYS A 6 -33.95 -13.59 32.00
CA LYS A 6 -33.12 -13.40 30.80
C LYS A 6 -31.91 -12.52 31.15
N PHE A 7 -30.72 -12.79 30.59
CA PHE A 7 -29.81 -11.84 29.93
C PHE A 7 -28.50 -12.55 29.56
N LEU A 8 -28.55 -13.33 28.47
CA LEU A 8 -27.37 -13.81 27.76
C LEU A 8 -27.15 -12.85 26.59
N ALA A 9 -26.38 -11.79 26.84
CA ALA A 9 -25.95 -10.85 25.82
C ALA A 9 -24.45 -10.58 26.05
N MET A 10 -23.65 -11.58 25.69
CA MET A 10 -22.21 -11.42 25.53
C MET A 10 -22.02 -10.57 24.28
N GLY A 11 -21.95 -9.25 24.48
CA GLY A 11 -21.66 -8.27 23.45
C GLY A 11 -20.30 -8.56 22.84
N LEU A 12 -20.34 -9.09 21.62
CA LEU A 12 -19.21 -9.32 20.75
C LEU A 12 -18.66 -7.95 20.36
N VAL A 13 -17.71 -7.45 21.14
CA VAL A 13 -16.95 -6.24 20.80
C VAL A 13 -16.24 -6.52 19.49
N SER A 14 -16.79 -5.92 18.44
CA SER A 14 -16.21 -5.91 17.10
C SER A 14 -14.78 -5.39 17.18
N LEU A 15 -13.83 -6.33 17.07
CA LEU A 15 -12.42 -6.07 16.87
C LEU A 15 -12.26 -5.32 15.54
N VAL A 16 -12.22 -3.99 15.61
CA VAL A 16 -11.73 -3.15 14.53
C VAL A 16 -10.26 -3.55 14.34
N ALA A 17 -10.00 -4.28 13.26
CA ALA A 17 -8.66 -4.63 12.82
C ALA A 17 -7.92 -3.35 12.40
N VAL A 18 -7.37 -2.65 13.39
CA VAL A 18 -6.26 -1.72 13.18
C VAL A 18 -5.08 -2.59 12.75
N GLY A 19 -4.61 -2.35 11.53
CA GLY A 19 -3.57 -3.14 10.87
C GLY A 19 -2.35 -3.33 11.78
N THR A 20 -2.16 -4.57 12.22
CA THR A 20 -0.93 -5.01 12.85
C THR A 20 0.18 -4.99 11.80
N VAL A 21 1.11 -4.06 11.99
CA VAL A 21 2.45 -4.09 11.39
C VAL A 21 3.17 -5.31 11.96
N LEU A 22 3.12 -6.42 11.24
CA LEU A 22 3.93 -7.62 11.46
C LEU A 22 4.36 -8.14 10.09
N ALA A 23 5.48 -7.61 9.57
CA ALA A 23 6.09 -8.11 8.33
C ALA A 23 7.56 -7.69 8.20
N ALA A 24 8.37 -7.81 9.26
CA ALA A 24 9.82 -7.67 9.14
C ALA A 24 10.51 -9.00 8.72
N ASP A 25 9.75 -10.11 8.67
CA ASP A 25 10.28 -11.47 8.74
C ASP A 25 9.48 -12.50 7.89
N ALA A 26 8.64 -12.05 6.96
CA ALA A 26 8.03 -12.94 5.98
C ALA A 26 9.05 -13.31 4.86
N THR A 27 9.47 -14.58 4.80
CA THR A 27 10.32 -15.10 3.73
C THR A 27 9.69 -14.84 2.34
N PRO A 28 10.49 -14.70 1.26
CA PRO A 28 9.97 -14.45 -0.08
C PRO A 28 8.93 -15.48 -0.57
N GLY A 29 9.00 -16.72 -0.08
CA GLY A 29 8.03 -17.79 -0.36
C GLY A 29 6.64 -17.49 0.23
N ALA A 30 6.56 -17.20 1.53
CA ALA A 30 5.29 -16.94 2.22
C ALA A 30 4.53 -15.73 1.64
N ARG A 31 5.25 -14.69 1.19
CA ARG A 31 4.63 -13.54 0.51
C ARG A 31 4.00 -13.91 -0.82
N ARG A 32 4.61 -14.79 -1.60
CA ARG A 32 4.06 -15.23 -2.89
C ARG A 32 2.79 -16.05 -2.68
N GLU A 33 2.80 -16.97 -1.72
CA GLU A 33 1.63 -17.80 -1.40
C GLU A 33 0.43 -16.96 -0.95
N LEU A 34 0.64 -15.99 -0.05
CA LEU A 34 -0.42 -15.09 0.40
C LEU A 34 -1.01 -14.24 -0.74
N VAL A 35 -0.19 -13.78 -1.68
CA VAL A 35 -0.67 -13.04 -2.86
C VAL A 35 -1.52 -13.96 -3.73
N GLN A 36 -1.09 -15.20 -3.96
CA GLN A 36 -1.85 -16.15 -4.76
C GLN A 36 -3.18 -16.53 -4.11
N GLN A 37 -3.19 -16.78 -2.79
CA GLN A 37 -4.42 -17.04 -2.04
C GLN A 37 -5.40 -15.88 -2.17
N LYS A 38 -4.95 -14.64 -1.96
CA LYS A 38 -5.78 -13.44 -2.11
C LYS A 38 -6.33 -13.27 -3.52
N ARG A 39 -5.55 -13.61 -4.55
CA ARG A 39 -6.01 -13.59 -5.95
C ARG A 39 -7.06 -14.65 -6.22
N GLU A 40 -6.87 -15.85 -5.70
CA GLU A 40 -7.80 -16.97 -5.91
C GLU A 40 -9.12 -16.75 -5.16
N GLU A 41 -9.07 -16.30 -3.91
CA GLU A 41 -10.26 -15.89 -3.16
C GLU A 41 -11.03 -14.75 -3.86
N PHE A 42 -10.32 -13.81 -4.47
CA PHE A 42 -10.94 -12.74 -5.23
C PHE A 42 -11.66 -13.28 -6.47
N LYS A 43 -11.04 -14.17 -7.25
CA LYS A 43 -11.69 -14.82 -8.41
C LYS A 43 -12.97 -15.55 -8.01
N GLN A 44 -12.92 -16.35 -6.95
CA GLN A 44 -14.09 -17.08 -6.45
C GLN A 44 -15.23 -16.12 -6.05
N LYS A 45 -14.91 -14.99 -5.42
CA LYS A 45 -15.91 -13.97 -5.07
C LYS A 45 -16.48 -13.24 -6.29
N VAL A 46 -15.66 -13.02 -7.32
CA VAL A 46 -16.07 -12.39 -8.58
C VAL A 46 -16.99 -13.31 -9.39
N GLU A 47 -16.78 -14.62 -9.36
CA GLU A 47 -17.66 -15.60 -10.03
C GLU A 47 -19.08 -15.65 -9.44
N ASN A 48 -19.23 -15.30 -8.16
CA ASN A 48 -20.53 -15.22 -7.49
C ASN A 48 -21.34 -13.96 -7.86
N ILE A 49 -20.79 -13.04 -8.64
CA ILE A 49 -21.50 -11.84 -9.13
C ILE A 49 -22.42 -12.25 -10.29
N ARG A 50 -23.73 -12.00 -10.14
CA ARG A 50 -24.72 -12.37 -11.17
C ARG A 50 -24.72 -11.42 -12.37
N ASP A 51 -24.51 -10.12 -12.13
CA ASP A 51 -24.43 -9.13 -13.21
C ASP A 51 -23.06 -9.16 -13.89
N GLU A 52 -23.03 -9.73 -15.10
CA GLU A 52 -21.84 -9.82 -15.97
C GLU A 52 -21.18 -8.46 -16.25
N ARG A 53 -21.94 -7.36 -16.28
CA ARG A 53 -21.35 -6.02 -16.47
C ARG A 53 -20.59 -5.61 -15.22
N LYS A 54 -21.15 -5.84 -14.04
CA LYS A 54 -20.49 -5.52 -12.76
C LYS A 54 -19.26 -6.39 -12.54
N LYS A 55 -19.33 -7.67 -12.89
CA LYS A 55 -18.19 -8.60 -12.86
C LYS A 55 -17.00 -8.06 -13.66
N LYS A 56 -17.24 -7.72 -14.94
CA LYS A 56 -16.21 -7.14 -15.83
C LYS A 56 -15.64 -5.82 -15.33
N ILE A 57 -16.47 -4.98 -14.71
CA ILE A 57 -16.02 -3.70 -14.13
C ILE A 57 -15.08 -3.96 -12.96
N VAL A 58 -15.44 -4.88 -12.07
CA VAL A 58 -14.63 -5.21 -10.88
C VAL A 58 -13.27 -5.79 -11.27
N GLU A 59 -13.25 -6.75 -12.20
CA GLU A 59 -12.00 -7.32 -12.72
C GLU A 59 -11.10 -6.24 -13.35
N ARG A 60 -11.69 -5.35 -14.16
CA ARG A 60 -10.95 -4.23 -14.77
C ARG A 60 -10.39 -3.27 -13.72
N VAL A 61 -11.16 -2.99 -12.67
CA VAL A 61 -10.69 -2.10 -11.59
C VAL A 61 -9.61 -2.76 -10.75
N ASP A 62 -9.72 -4.04 -10.43
CA ASP A 62 -8.66 -4.79 -9.73
C ASP A 62 -7.33 -4.77 -10.51
N ALA A 63 -7.38 -5.02 -11.82
CA ALA A 63 -6.20 -4.90 -12.68
C ALA A 63 -5.62 -3.48 -12.67
N LYS A 64 -6.50 -2.48 -12.74
CA LYS A 64 -6.10 -1.06 -12.75
C LYS A 64 -5.50 -0.59 -11.42
N ILE A 65 -5.97 -1.12 -10.29
CA ILE A 65 -5.41 -0.86 -8.96
C ILE A 65 -3.95 -1.32 -8.89
N ALA A 66 -3.67 -2.54 -9.35
CA ALA A 66 -2.31 -3.08 -9.40
C ALA A 66 -1.41 -2.26 -10.33
N GLU A 67 -1.92 -1.88 -11.50
CA GLU A 67 -1.22 -1.03 -12.47
C GLU A 67 -0.88 0.35 -11.89
N ILE A 68 -1.83 0.99 -11.20
CA ILE A 68 -1.62 2.30 -10.58
C ILE A 68 -0.53 2.21 -9.52
N ASN A 69 -0.58 1.21 -8.63
CA ASN A 69 0.45 1.03 -7.60
C ASN A 69 1.82 0.91 -8.24
N LYS A 70 1.98 -0.01 -9.19
CA LYS A 70 3.24 -0.24 -9.92
C LYS A 70 3.74 1.04 -10.59
N ARG A 71 2.92 1.68 -11.43
CA ARG A 71 3.32 2.87 -12.18
C ARG A 71 3.79 4.01 -11.26
N ARG A 72 3.13 4.16 -10.11
CA ARG A 72 3.45 5.21 -9.13
C ARG A 72 4.72 4.89 -8.35
N THR A 73 4.89 3.65 -7.89
CA THR A 73 6.13 3.23 -7.22
C THR A 73 7.32 3.28 -8.17
N ASP A 74 7.16 2.86 -9.43
CA ASP A 74 8.22 2.93 -10.45
C ASP A 74 8.66 4.38 -10.70
N ALA A 75 7.72 5.33 -10.70
CA ALA A 75 8.04 6.75 -10.82
C ALA A 75 8.83 7.27 -9.62
N MET A 76 8.45 6.87 -8.40
CA MET A 76 9.17 7.25 -7.19
C MET A 76 10.59 6.67 -7.17
N VAL A 77 10.77 5.41 -7.58
CA VAL A 77 12.10 4.79 -7.73
C VAL A 77 12.98 5.63 -8.67
N ARG A 78 12.49 5.97 -9.86
CA ARG A 78 13.24 6.81 -10.80
C ARG A 78 13.66 8.16 -10.21
N HIS A 79 12.81 8.78 -9.41
CA HIS A 79 13.16 10.03 -8.73
C HIS A 79 14.23 9.84 -7.66
N LEU A 80 14.15 8.77 -6.87
CA LEU A 80 15.14 8.42 -5.84
C LEU A 80 16.49 8.05 -6.46
N ASP A 81 16.50 7.40 -7.62
CA ASP A 81 17.74 7.11 -8.35
C ASP A 81 18.43 8.39 -8.81
N LYS A 82 17.66 9.34 -9.34
CA LYS A 82 18.21 10.65 -9.72
C LYS A 82 18.76 11.41 -8.51
N MET A 83 18.10 11.34 -7.37
CA MET A 83 18.61 11.91 -6.11
C MET A 83 19.95 11.27 -5.72
N GLY A 84 20.06 9.94 -5.81
CA GLY A 84 21.32 9.24 -5.58
C GLY A 84 22.45 9.70 -6.50
N GLU A 85 22.19 9.84 -7.81
CA GLU A 85 23.17 10.38 -8.77
C GLU A 85 23.63 11.80 -8.42
N ILE A 86 22.73 12.65 -7.92
CA ILE A 86 23.07 14.01 -7.49
C ILE A 86 23.99 13.97 -6.27
N LEU A 87 23.70 13.13 -5.28
CA LEU A 87 24.53 13.03 -4.06
C LEU A 87 25.95 12.57 -4.37
N VAL A 88 26.15 11.69 -5.35
CA VAL A 88 27.49 11.32 -5.83
C VAL A 88 28.29 12.54 -6.27
N LYS A 89 27.65 13.49 -6.97
CA LYS A 89 28.31 14.73 -7.42
C LYS A 89 28.58 15.70 -6.26
N VAL A 90 27.62 15.87 -5.35
CA VAL A 90 27.77 16.71 -4.15
C VAL A 90 28.95 16.24 -3.31
N LYS A 91 29.05 14.92 -3.10
CA LYS A 91 30.16 14.30 -2.35
C LYS A 91 31.51 14.53 -3.02
N ALA A 92 31.57 14.44 -4.36
CA ALA A 92 32.78 14.73 -5.12
C ALA A 92 33.24 16.19 -5.02
N GLN A 93 32.33 17.11 -4.70
CA GLN A 93 32.62 18.53 -4.47
C GLN A 93 32.92 18.85 -3.00
N GLY A 94 32.92 17.86 -2.10
CA GLY A 94 33.22 18.03 -0.68
C GLY A 94 32.01 18.33 0.21
N GLY A 95 30.79 18.26 -0.32
CA GLY A 95 29.56 18.46 0.47
C GLY A 95 29.24 17.27 1.38
N ASP A 96 28.58 17.54 2.51
CA ASP A 96 28.07 16.49 3.40
C ASP A 96 26.76 15.90 2.86
N THR A 97 26.80 14.60 2.52
CA THR A 97 25.67 13.84 1.98
C THR A 97 25.01 12.91 2.99
N THR A 98 25.52 12.83 4.23
CA THR A 98 25.16 11.78 5.20
C THR A 98 23.65 11.73 5.47
N ALA A 99 23.04 12.87 5.78
CA ALA A 99 21.61 12.95 6.06
C ALA A 99 20.75 12.65 4.82
N ALA A 100 21.20 13.08 3.64
CA ALA A 100 20.48 12.86 2.39
C ALA A 100 20.56 11.41 1.91
N GLU A 101 21.71 10.74 2.05
CA GLU A 101 21.89 9.32 1.76
C GLU A 101 20.96 8.46 2.64
N ALA A 102 20.87 8.77 3.94
CA ALA A 102 19.96 8.10 4.86
C ALA A 102 18.49 8.28 4.46
N ALA A 103 18.06 9.51 4.16
CA ALA A 103 16.68 9.79 3.75
C ALA A 103 16.30 9.10 2.43
N VAL A 104 17.21 9.05 1.45
CA VAL A 104 16.99 8.33 0.18
C VAL A 104 16.89 6.82 0.41
N ALA A 105 17.72 6.25 1.28
CA ALA A 105 17.67 4.83 1.63
C ALA A 105 16.35 4.45 2.31
N GLU A 106 15.89 5.26 3.26
CA GLU A 106 14.59 5.06 3.93
C GLU A 106 13.43 5.13 2.93
N ALA A 107 13.44 6.14 2.05
CA ALA A 107 12.42 6.28 1.02
C ALA A 107 12.40 5.09 0.05
N ARG A 108 13.57 4.56 -0.35
CA ARG A 108 13.66 3.35 -1.18
C ARG A 108 13.02 2.14 -0.49
N SER A 109 13.30 1.94 0.78
CA SER A 109 12.70 0.84 1.57
C SER A 109 11.18 0.98 1.62
N ALA A 110 10.67 2.16 1.92
CA ALA A 110 9.24 2.43 1.98
C ALA A 110 8.54 2.23 0.62
N VAL A 111 9.17 2.66 -0.48
CA VAL A 111 8.66 2.44 -1.84
C VAL A 111 8.63 0.94 -2.18
N ALA A 112 9.65 0.17 -1.78
CA ALA A 112 9.67 -1.27 -2.00
C ALA A 112 8.55 -2.00 -1.23
N ILE A 113 8.28 -1.59 0.02
CA ILE A 113 7.16 -2.09 0.82
C ILE A 113 5.82 -1.77 0.13
N GLN A 114 5.63 -0.53 -0.31
CA GLN A 114 4.42 -0.11 -1.01
C GLN A 114 4.22 -0.85 -2.34
N ALA A 115 5.29 -1.07 -3.11
CA ALA A 115 5.24 -1.82 -4.37
C ALA A 115 4.80 -3.28 -4.18
N ALA A 116 5.14 -3.87 -3.04
CA ALA A 116 4.75 -5.24 -2.69
C ALA A 116 3.31 -5.33 -2.13
N LYS A 117 2.65 -4.22 -1.80
CA LYS A 117 1.27 -4.25 -1.29
C LYS A 117 0.29 -4.72 -2.36
N THR A 118 -0.64 -5.57 -1.94
CA THR A 118 -1.78 -6.01 -2.75
C THR A 118 -3.05 -5.42 -2.17
N TYR A 119 -3.83 -4.76 -3.03
CA TYR A 119 -5.10 -4.14 -2.69
C TYR A 119 -6.22 -4.99 -3.30
N THR A 120 -6.83 -5.85 -2.48
CA THR A 120 -7.96 -6.69 -2.90
C THR A 120 -9.27 -5.99 -2.57
N ILE A 121 -10.18 -5.94 -3.54
CA ILE A 121 -11.53 -5.42 -3.32
C ILE A 121 -12.31 -6.47 -2.51
N THR A 122 -12.77 -6.08 -1.32
CA THR A 122 -13.66 -6.93 -0.53
C THR A 122 -15.05 -6.95 -1.17
N ILE A 123 -15.51 -8.12 -1.63
CA ILE A 123 -16.86 -8.29 -2.18
C ILE A 123 -17.73 -8.89 -1.08
N SER A 124 -18.66 -8.09 -0.54
CA SER A 124 -19.61 -8.51 0.49
C SER A 124 -20.99 -8.79 -0.12
N THR A 125 -21.58 -7.79 -0.76
CA THR A 125 -22.83 -7.90 -1.51
C THR A 125 -22.76 -7.08 -2.80
N GLU A 126 -23.58 -7.43 -3.80
CA GLU A 126 -23.52 -6.84 -5.14
C GLU A 126 -23.94 -5.36 -5.19
N ASP A 127 -24.83 -4.96 -4.30
CA ASP A 127 -25.30 -3.58 -4.07
C ASP A 127 -24.21 -2.69 -3.44
N LYS A 128 -23.27 -3.27 -2.68
CA LYS A 128 -22.15 -2.54 -2.05
C LYS A 128 -20.90 -2.46 -2.93
N LEU A 129 -20.90 -3.14 -4.07
CA LEU A 129 -19.73 -3.30 -4.92
C LEU A 129 -19.07 -1.98 -5.32
N ARG A 130 -19.88 -0.97 -5.68
CA ARG A 130 -19.38 0.38 -6.02
C ARG A 130 -18.66 1.04 -4.84
N ILE A 131 -19.21 0.89 -3.64
CA ILE A 131 -18.65 1.46 -2.41
C ILE A 131 -17.33 0.77 -2.10
N ASN A 132 -17.31 -0.56 -2.07
CA ASN A 132 -16.12 -1.35 -1.75
C ASN A 132 -14.96 -1.08 -2.74
N VAL A 133 -15.28 -0.96 -4.02
CA VAL A 133 -14.31 -0.55 -5.06
C VAL A 133 -13.76 0.85 -4.78
N GLY A 134 -14.64 1.81 -4.49
CA GLY A 134 -14.26 3.19 -4.20
C GLY A 134 -13.36 3.32 -2.96
N GLU A 135 -13.68 2.57 -1.90
CA GLU A 135 -12.88 2.52 -0.67
C GLU A 135 -11.50 1.94 -0.94
N THR A 136 -11.41 0.82 -1.66
CA THR A 136 -10.12 0.18 -2.01
C THR A 136 -9.22 1.15 -2.81
N LEU A 137 -9.80 1.85 -3.79
CA LEU A 137 -9.09 2.89 -4.55
C LEU A 137 -8.65 4.06 -3.66
N LYS A 138 -9.50 4.50 -2.74
CA LYS A 138 -9.18 5.60 -1.81
C LYS A 138 -8.02 5.22 -0.90
N VAL A 139 -7.98 3.97 -0.42
CA VAL A 139 -6.85 3.45 0.38
C VAL A 139 -5.56 3.48 -0.45
N LEU A 140 -5.56 2.94 -1.67
CA LEU A 140 -4.39 2.99 -2.55
C LEU A 140 -3.90 4.42 -2.78
N MET A 141 -4.80 5.36 -3.10
CA MET A 141 -4.43 6.74 -3.36
C MET A 141 -3.89 7.44 -2.11
N THR A 142 -4.45 7.14 -0.95
CA THR A 142 -3.99 7.68 0.34
C THR A 142 -2.59 7.16 0.66
N ASP A 143 -2.37 5.85 0.55
CA ASP A 143 -1.07 5.23 0.79
C ASP A 143 0.02 5.82 -0.13
N LEU A 144 -0.28 5.96 -1.42
CA LEU A 144 0.66 6.53 -2.39
C LEU A 144 0.96 8.02 -2.12
N ARG A 145 -0.05 8.80 -1.71
CA ARG A 145 0.14 10.20 -1.34
C ARG A 145 1.00 10.30 -0.09
N ASN A 146 0.66 9.57 0.96
CA ASN A 146 1.39 9.60 2.22
C ASN A 146 2.84 9.13 2.02
N LEU A 147 3.09 8.07 1.24
CA LEU A 147 4.45 7.67 0.87
C LEU A 147 5.23 8.80 0.18
N HIS A 148 4.59 9.51 -0.74
CA HIS A 148 5.23 10.62 -1.42
C HIS A 148 5.56 11.77 -0.46
N GLU A 149 4.58 12.21 0.32
CA GLU A 149 4.69 13.36 1.24
C GLU A 149 5.61 13.08 2.42
N GLU A 150 5.58 11.87 2.98
CA GLU A 150 6.30 11.51 4.20
C GLU A 150 7.70 10.96 3.95
N LYS A 151 7.98 10.44 2.74
CA LYS A 151 9.28 9.82 2.43
C LYS A 151 10.00 10.48 1.26
N VAL A 152 9.35 10.62 0.11
CA VAL A 152 10.01 11.14 -1.11
C VAL A 152 10.28 12.65 -1.01
N VAL A 153 9.34 13.44 -0.47
CA VAL A 153 9.51 14.89 -0.30
C VAL A 153 10.63 15.21 0.71
N PRO A 154 10.71 14.59 1.90
CA PRO A 154 11.84 14.78 2.81
C PRO A 154 13.18 14.37 2.22
N ALA A 155 13.24 13.25 1.48
CA ALA A 155 14.46 12.86 0.77
C ALA A 155 14.90 13.93 -0.25
N ARG A 156 13.96 14.48 -1.02
CA ARG A 156 14.24 15.59 -1.94
C ARG A 156 14.78 16.83 -1.21
N LYS A 157 14.18 17.17 -0.07
CA LYS A 157 14.61 18.31 0.75
C LYS A 157 16.03 18.09 1.27
N ALA A 158 16.33 16.92 1.83
CA ALA A 158 17.65 16.58 2.32
C ALA A 158 18.73 16.66 1.21
N VAL A 159 18.41 16.19 0.00
CA VAL A 159 19.29 16.34 -1.17
C VAL A 159 19.50 17.81 -1.52
N SER A 160 18.44 18.63 -1.50
CA SER A 160 18.56 20.07 -1.75
C SER A 160 19.43 20.77 -0.71
N ASP A 161 19.37 20.36 0.55
CA ASP A 161 20.16 20.96 1.62
C ASP A 161 21.63 20.50 1.54
N ALA A 162 21.89 19.25 1.14
CA ALA A 162 23.23 18.76 0.81
C ALA A 162 23.86 19.50 -0.38
N ILE A 163 23.08 19.86 -1.41
CA ILE A 163 23.59 20.68 -2.53
C ILE A 163 24.06 22.06 -2.04
N LYS A 164 23.38 22.65 -1.05
CA LYS A 164 23.73 23.99 -0.53
C LYS A 164 24.94 23.99 0.41
N SER A 165 25.41 22.81 0.84
CA SER A 165 26.57 22.70 1.73
C SER A 165 27.91 22.66 1.01
N VAL A 166 27.88 22.54 -0.33
CA VAL A 166 29.02 22.69 -1.25
C VAL A 166 29.22 24.17 -1.57
#